data_AF-A0A7J6S4A6-F1
#
_entry.id   AF-A0A7J6S4A6-F1
#
_cell.length_a   1.000
_cell.length_b   1.000
_cell.length_c   1.000
_cell.angle_alpha   90.00
_cell.angle_beta   90.00
_cell.angle_gamma   90.00
#
_symmetry.space_group_name_H-M   'P 1'
#
loop_
_entity.id
_entity.type
_entity.pdbx_description
1 polymer ?
#
loop_
_entity_poly.entity_id
_entity_poly.type
_entity_poly.pdbx_seq_one_letter_code
_entity_poly.pdbx_strand_id
1 'polypeptide(L)'
;MSASGVFESLKARLKSDEQCVEVSCDDYEVKPTPGIVYPPNRAEIGRAYWRYIHSRAPLVELPGGRSSTASSSKSRPTEMDWLTSLIEVYPCRHCADGFVDICCEMPPEVSSNDKYTLWWCEAHDAVNSELSKPMFGSRCSAKYLPAMREAARKGLTLDEYDSLIGSK
;
A
#
# COMPACT_ATOMS: atom_id res chain seq x y z
N MET A 1 -4.02 6.23 21.57
CA MET A 1 -2.77 6.73 20.97
C MET A 1 -3.14 7.45 19.68
N SER A 2 -2.51 8.58 19.34
CA SER A 2 -2.70 9.19 18.01
C SER A 2 -2.10 8.29 16.94
N ALA A 3 -2.57 8.38 15.69
CA ALA A 3 -1.98 7.64 14.57
C ALA A 3 -0.46 7.90 14.45
N SER A 4 -0.04 9.15 14.63
CA SER A 4 1.38 9.54 14.68
C SER A 4 2.17 8.78 15.76
N GLY A 5 1.64 8.60 16.97
CA GLY A 5 2.34 7.87 18.04
C GLY A 5 2.57 6.38 17.73
N VAL A 6 1.70 5.76 16.92
CA VAL A 6 1.87 4.36 16.48
C VAL A 6 3.04 4.24 15.50
N PHE A 7 3.11 5.11 14.50
CA PHE A 7 4.19 5.06 13.50
C PHE A 7 5.53 5.51 14.06
N GLU A 8 5.59 6.47 14.98
CA GLU A 8 6.82 6.80 15.71
C GLU A 8 7.35 5.58 16.50
N SER A 9 6.45 4.83 17.13
CA SER A 9 6.83 3.60 17.84
C SER A 9 7.28 2.49 16.88
N LEU A 10 6.65 2.37 15.72
CA LEU A 10 7.06 1.42 14.68
C LEU A 10 8.43 1.81 14.09
N LYS A 11 8.66 3.10 13.81
CA LYS A 11 9.92 3.66 13.33
C LYS A 11 11.08 3.30 14.26
N ALA A 12 10.90 3.51 15.56
CA ALA A 12 11.91 3.15 16.55
C ALA A 12 12.28 1.65 16.54
N ARG A 13 11.36 0.75 16.13
CA ARG A 13 11.60 -0.69 16.03
C ARG A 13 12.18 -1.12 14.68
N LEU A 14 11.88 -0.40 13.61
CA LEU A 14 12.37 -0.68 12.25
C LEU A 14 13.75 -0.09 11.99
N LYS A 15 14.08 1.04 12.61
CA LYS A 15 15.40 1.65 12.57
C LYS A 15 16.47 0.63 12.98
N SER A 16 17.18 0.07 12.00
CA SER A 16 18.33 -0.80 12.24
C SER A 16 19.55 -0.26 11.52
N ASP A 17 20.69 -0.39 12.18
CA ASP A 17 21.99 0.04 11.69
C ASP A 17 22.61 -0.99 10.71
N GLU A 18 21.94 -2.12 10.48
CA GLU A 18 22.35 -3.19 9.57
C GLU A 18 21.83 -2.94 8.14
N GLN A 19 22.75 -2.94 7.17
CA GLN A 19 22.42 -2.98 5.74
C GLN A 19 21.55 -4.21 5.46
N CYS A 20 20.47 -4.02 4.69
CA CYS A 20 19.64 -5.13 4.31
C CYS A 20 20.34 -5.95 3.23
N VAL A 21 20.71 -7.18 3.56
CA VAL A 21 21.47 -8.10 2.69
C VAL A 21 20.61 -9.19 2.04
N GLU A 22 19.31 -9.20 2.33
CA GLU A 22 18.37 -10.19 1.79
C GLU A 22 17.96 -9.86 0.35
N VAL A 23 17.61 -10.89 -0.44
CA VAL A 23 17.11 -10.73 -1.81
C VAL A 23 15.85 -9.86 -1.88
N SER A 24 15.08 -9.81 -0.79
CA SER A 24 13.92 -8.91 -0.68
C SER A 24 14.27 -7.42 -0.71
N CYS A 25 15.55 -7.07 -0.50
CA CYS A 25 16.07 -5.71 -0.51
C CYS A 25 16.85 -5.36 -1.77
N ASP A 26 17.06 -6.31 -2.67
CA ASP A 26 17.82 -6.11 -3.90
C ASP A 26 16.96 -6.37 -5.14
N ASP A 27 17.35 -5.76 -6.26
CA ASP A 27 16.81 -6.09 -7.58
C ASP A 27 17.74 -7.13 -8.23
N TYR A 28 17.22 -8.13 -8.94
CA TYR A 28 18.05 -9.23 -9.44
C TYR A 28 19.30 -8.75 -10.21
N GLU A 29 20.49 -9.15 -9.76
CA GLU A 29 21.70 -9.11 -10.59
C GLU A 29 21.70 -10.23 -11.66
N VAL A 30 21.05 -11.36 -11.36
CA VAL A 30 21.01 -12.55 -12.22
C VAL A 30 19.65 -12.70 -12.88
N LYS A 31 19.62 -12.80 -14.22
CA LYS A 31 18.37 -12.98 -14.97
C LYS A 31 17.68 -14.31 -14.59
N PRO A 32 16.40 -14.31 -14.20
CA PRO A 32 15.64 -15.53 -13.91
C PRO A 32 15.63 -16.47 -15.12
N THR A 33 15.86 -17.76 -14.86
CA THR A 33 15.73 -18.80 -15.88
C THR A 33 14.25 -19.08 -16.17
N PRO A 34 13.82 -19.13 -17.44
CA PRO A 34 12.45 -19.51 -17.78
C PRO A 34 12.07 -20.86 -17.20
N GLY A 35 10.90 -20.94 -16.57
CA GLY A 35 10.36 -22.18 -15.98
C GLY A 35 10.82 -22.48 -14.55
N ILE A 36 11.73 -21.68 -13.98
CA ILE A 36 12.14 -21.78 -12.58
C ILE A 36 11.47 -20.67 -11.78
N VAL A 37 10.87 -21.01 -10.64
CA VAL A 37 10.30 -20.04 -9.70
C VAL A 37 11.35 -19.67 -8.67
N TYR A 38 11.76 -18.41 -8.66
CA TYR A 38 12.68 -17.85 -7.69
C TYR A 38 11.93 -17.08 -6.60
N PRO A 39 12.48 -16.95 -5.39
CA PRO A 39 11.97 -16.00 -4.40
C PRO A 39 11.93 -14.59 -5.01
N PRO A 40 10.85 -13.82 -4.83
CA PRO A 40 10.69 -12.55 -5.52
C PRO A 40 11.71 -11.53 -5.02
N ASN A 41 12.23 -10.72 -5.94
CA ASN A 41 13.12 -9.61 -5.60
C ASN A 41 12.35 -8.41 -5.04
N ARG A 42 13.07 -7.36 -4.62
CA ARG A 42 12.48 -6.13 -4.07
C ARG A 42 11.39 -5.54 -4.97
N ALA A 43 11.66 -5.37 -6.26
CA ALA A 43 10.71 -4.77 -7.19
C ALA A 43 9.48 -5.66 -7.45
N GLU A 44 9.62 -6.98 -7.48
CA GLU A 44 8.53 -7.95 -7.61
C GLU A 44 7.62 -7.93 -6.39
N ILE A 45 8.20 -7.95 -5.18
CA ILE A 45 7.48 -7.80 -3.92
C ILE A 45 6.71 -6.48 -3.92
N GLY A 46 7.37 -5.36 -4.23
CA GLY A 46 6.74 -4.04 -4.25
C GLY A 46 5.55 -3.97 -5.20
N ARG A 47 5.69 -4.46 -6.44
CA ARG A 47 4.57 -4.51 -7.40
C ARG A 47 3.42 -5.37 -6.90
N ALA A 48 3.70 -6.51 -6.27
CA ALA A 48 2.68 -7.40 -5.73
C ALA A 48 1.93 -6.76 -4.55
N TYR A 49 2.65 -6.12 -3.62
CA TYR A 49 2.05 -5.41 -2.49
C TYR A 49 1.18 -4.25 -2.94
N TRP A 50 1.66 -3.41 -3.87
CA TRP A 50 0.86 -2.30 -4.39
C TRP A 50 -0.41 -2.78 -5.08
N ARG A 51 -0.36 -3.87 -5.88
CA ARG A 51 -1.56 -4.48 -6.45
C ARG A 51 -2.52 -4.99 -5.37
N TYR A 52 -2.00 -5.65 -4.34
CA TYR A 52 -2.81 -6.14 -3.23
C TYR A 52 -3.49 -4.98 -2.49
N ILE A 53 -2.74 -3.94 -2.14
CA ILE A 53 -3.24 -2.75 -1.46
C ILE A 53 -4.32 -2.05 -2.29
N HIS A 54 -4.05 -1.77 -3.57
CA HIS A 54 -4.98 -1.04 -4.45
C HIS A 54 -6.22 -1.85 -4.84
N SER A 55 -6.20 -3.19 -4.74
CA SER A 55 -7.41 -4.02 -4.88
C SER A 55 -8.23 -4.10 -3.60
N ARG A 56 -7.59 -3.91 -2.42
CA ARG A 56 -8.24 -4.04 -1.11
C ARG A 56 -8.78 -2.71 -0.58
N ALA A 57 -7.98 -1.64 -0.63
CA ALA A 57 -8.29 -0.36 0.01
C ALA A 57 -9.63 0.26 -0.44
N PRO A 58 -10.05 0.20 -1.71
CA PRO A 58 -11.35 0.72 -2.13
C PRO A 58 -12.56 -0.10 -1.66
N LEU A 59 -12.33 -1.30 -1.12
CA LEU A 59 -13.36 -2.30 -0.80
C LEU A 59 -13.44 -2.64 0.69
N VAL A 60 -12.49 -2.18 1.52
CA VAL A 60 -12.48 -2.48 2.95
C VAL A 60 -13.58 -1.75 3.70
N GLU A 61 -14.28 -2.41 4.62
CA GLU A 61 -15.32 -1.76 5.42
C GLU A 61 -14.68 -0.87 6.51
N LEU A 62 -14.91 0.44 6.41
CA LEU A 62 -14.49 1.44 7.40
C LEU A 62 -15.71 2.16 7.98
N PRO A 63 -15.58 2.81 9.16
CA PRO A 63 -16.64 3.67 9.68
C PRO A 63 -17.11 4.66 8.61
N GLY A 64 -18.43 4.74 8.37
CA GLY A 64 -19.01 5.57 7.30
C GLY A 64 -19.10 4.93 5.91
N GLY A 65 -18.74 3.64 5.76
CA GLY A 65 -18.96 2.87 4.54
C GLY A 65 -20.43 2.48 4.28
N ARG A 66 -20.75 2.13 3.03
CA ARG A 66 -22.10 1.80 2.53
C ARG A 66 -22.67 0.45 2.98
N SER A 67 -21.90 -0.36 3.69
CA SER A 67 -22.29 -1.69 4.15
C SER A 67 -22.44 -1.68 5.66
N SER A 68 -23.65 -1.38 6.14
CA SER A 68 -24.04 -1.55 7.53
C SER A 68 -24.52 -2.98 7.76
N THR A 69 -23.63 -3.97 7.66
CA THR A 69 -23.99 -5.36 7.99
C THR A 69 -22.87 -6.10 8.71
N ALA A 70 -22.83 -5.97 10.05
CA ALA A 70 -22.37 -6.94 11.06
C ALA A 70 -21.96 -6.15 12.33
N SER A 71 -22.66 -6.17 13.46
CA SER A 71 -23.05 -7.33 14.28
C SER A 71 -21.98 -8.42 14.32
N SER A 72 -20.98 -8.26 15.18
CA SER A 72 -20.32 -9.39 15.85
C SER A 72 -19.44 -8.93 17.01
N SER A 73 -19.72 -9.47 18.18
CA SER A 73 -19.13 -9.27 19.51
C SER A 73 -17.72 -9.84 19.71
N LYS A 74 -16.86 -9.79 18.69
CA LYS A 74 -15.40 -10.05 18.81
C LYS A 74 -14.66 -8.81 18.34
N SER A 75 -13.69 -8.34 19.13
CA SER A 75 -12.79 -7.25 18.73
C SER A 75 -11.95 -7.71 17.53
N ARG A 76 -12.44 -7.47 16.32
CA ARG A 76 -11.62 -7.64 15.11
C ARG A 76 -10.50 -6.59 15.14
N PRO A 77 -9.29 -6.92 14.66
CA PRO A 77 -8.25 -5.92 14.43
C PRO A 77 -8.81 -4.76 13.58
N THR A 78 -8.44 -3.54 13.94
CA THR A 78 -8.80 -2.33 13.19
C THR A 78 -8.00 -2.26 11.89
N GLU A 79 -8.42 -1.38 10.98
CA GLU A 79 -7.65 -1.14 9.74
C GLU A 79 -6.25 -0.59 10.04
N MET A 80 -6.11 0.20 11.11
CA MET A 80 -4.81 0.69 11.58
C MET A 80 -3.92 -0.46 12.08
N ASP A 81 -4.48 -1.46 12.76
CA ASP A 81 -3.73 -2.64 13.20
C ASP A 81 -3.24 -3.46 12.01
N TRP A 82 -4.08 -3.62 10.98
CA TRP A 82 -3.71 -4.29 9.74
C TRP A 82 -2.58 -3.56 9.02
N LEU A 83 -2.69 -2.24 8.86
CA LEU A 83 -1.68 -1.42 8.17
C LEU A 83 -0.36 -1.41 8.94
N THR A 84 -0.39 -1.27 10.27
CA THR A 84 0.81 -1.34 11.11
C THR A 84 1.51 -2.70 10.96
N SER A 85 0.72 -3.79 11.00
CA SER A 85 1.26 -5.15 10.83
C SER A 85 1.84 -5.36 9.44
N LEU A 86 1.18 -4.83 8.39
CA LEU A 86 1.63 -4.93 7.00
C LEU A 86 3.03 -4.35 6.82
N ILE A 87 3.30 -3.19 7.45
CA ILE A 87 4.59 -2.50 7.37
C ILE A 87 5.63 -3.22 8.21
N GLU A 88 5.27 -3.62 9.43
CA GLU A 88 6.19 -4.30 10.35
C GLU A 88 6.75 -5.60 9.79
N VAL A 89 5.95 -6.37 9.06
CA VAL A 89 6.36 -7.64 8.46
C VAL A 89 6.81 -7.51 7.00
N TYR A 90 6.93 -6.28 6.49
CA TYR A 90 7.35 -6.07 5.10
C TYR A 90 8.79 -6.57 4.91
N PRO A 91 9.06 -7.47 3.95
CA PRO A 91 10.30 -8.24 3.91
C PRO A 91 11.53 -7.42 3.53
N CYS A 92 11.35 -6.23 2.95
CA CYS A 92 12.42 -5.27 2.72
C CYS A 92 12.47 -4.28 3.89
N ARG A 93 13.40 -4.47 4.84
CA ARG A 93 13.45 -3.63 6.05
C ARG A 93 13.73 -2.15 5.74
N HIS A 94 14.59 -1.85 4.76
CA HIS A 94 14.85 -0.47 4.32
C HIS A 94 13.60 0.18 3.70
N CYS A 95 12.84 -0.60 2.92
CA CYS A 95 11.59 -0.13 2.33
C CYS A 95 10.52 0.10 3.41
N ALA A 96 10.46 -0.77 4.43
CA ALA A 96 9.55 -0.63 5.56
C ALA A 96 9.87 0.63 6.37
N ASP A 97 11.15 0.87 6.68
CA ASP A 97 11.63 2.05 7.40
C ASP A 97 11.26 3.34 6.66
N GLY A 98 11.59 3.44 5.36
CA GLY A 98 11.21 4.58 4.53
C GLY A 98 9.68 4.78 4.44
N PHE A 99 8.91 3.69 4.34
CA PHE A 99 7.45 3.81 4.30
C PHE A 99 6.85 4.25 5.65
N VAL A 100 7.49 3.93 6.78
CA VAL A 100 7.09 4.47 8.08
C VAL A 100 7.34 5.97 8.17
N ASP A 101 8.41 6.49 7.57
CA ASP A 101 8.64 7.93 7.50
C ASP A 101 7.48 8.64 6.79
N ILE A 102 7.03 8.09 5.66
CA ILE A 102 5.83 8.57 4.95
C ILE A 102 4.60 8.53 5.87
N CYS A 103 4.41 7.47 6.66
CA CYS A 103 3.27 7.36 7.59
C CYS A 103 3.36 8.33 8.78
N CYS A 104 4.57 8.72 9.20
CA CYS A 104 4.77 9.75 10.23
C CYS A 104 4.43 11.14 9.70
N GLU A 105 4.87 11.47 8.48
CA GLU A 105 4.63 12.77 7.83
C GLU A 105 3.18 12.93 7.35
N MET A 106 2.61 11.86 6.81
CA MET A 106 1.25 11.79 6.28
C MET A 106 0.51 10.61 6.90
N PRO A 107 -0.06 10.78 8.11
CA PRO A 107 -0.76 9.70 8.80
C PRO A 107 -1.91 9.09 7.99
N PRO A 108 -2.10 7.75 8.03
CA PRO A 108 -3.21 7.08 7.36
C PRO A 108 -4.58 7.61 7.77
N GLU A 109 -5.40 7.91 6.77
CA GLU A 109 -6.75 8.41 6.97
C GLU A 109 -7.79 7.29 6.79
N VAL A 110 -8.19 6.69 7.90
CA VAL A 110 -9.12 5.54 7.95
C VAL A 110 -10.56 5.95 8.30
N SER A 111 -10.90 7.25 8.28
CA SER A 111 -12.24 7.72 8.64
C SER A 111 -13.33 7.40 7.59
N SER A 112 -12.95 6.99 6.37
CA SER A 112 -13.85 6.51 5.33
C SER A 112 -13.08 5.75 4.25
N ASN A 113 -13.79 4.93 3.46
CA ASN A 113 -13.21 4.22 2.31
C ASN A 113 -12.54 5.18 1.31
N ASP A 114 -13.21 6.29 1.01
CA ASP A 114 -12.78 7.26 0.00
C ASP A 114 -11.47 7.90 0.40
N LYS A 115 -11.40 8.40 1.63
CA LYS A 115 -10.18 9.02 2.15
C LYS A 115 -9.05 8.02 2.27
N TYR A 116 -9.33 6.79 2.69
CA TYR A 116 -8.32 5.74 2.79
C TYR A 116 -7.77 5.32 1.41
N THR A 117 -8.65 5.24 0.41
CA THR A 117 -8.25 4.98 -0.98
C THR A 117 -7.36 6.09 -1.53
N LEU A 118 -7.73 7.36 -1.29
CA LEU A 118 -6.92 8.50 -1.73
C LEU A 118 -5.58 8.54 -0.99
N TRP A 119 -5.57 8.30 0.32
CA TRP A 119 -4.34 8.24 1.11
C TRP A 119 -3.38 7.19 0.56
N TRP A 120 -3.85 5.99 0.19
CA TRP A 120 -2.99 4.98 -0.42
C TRP A 120 -2.42 5.41 -1.78
N CYS A 121 -3.18 6.19 -2.57
CA CYS A 121 -2.70 6.75 -3.82
C CYS A 121 -1.59 7.77 -3.57
N GLU A 122 -1.81 8.70 -2.63
CA GLU A 122 -0.86 9.73 -2.23
C GLU A 122 0.41 9.12 -1.61
N ALA A 123 0.28 8.10 -0.77
CA ALA A 123 1.41 7.40 -0.16
C ALA A 123 2.24 6.64 -1.20
N HIS A 124 1.60 6.06 -2.22
CA HIS A 124 2.29 5.44 -3.34
C HIS A 124 3.05 6.49 -4.18
N ASP A 125 2.48 7.69 -4.34
CA ASP A 125 3.14 8.82 -4.99
C ASP A 125 4.36 9.34 -4.21
N ALA A 126 4.30 9.35 -2.87
CA ALA A 126 5.46 9.66 -2.03
C ALA A 126 6.60 8.65 -2.27
N VAL A 127 6.31 7.35 -2.30
CA VAL A 127 7.29 6.31 -2.65
C VAL A 127 7.81 6.47 -4.09
N ASN A 128 6.94 6.83 -5.05
CA ASN A 128 7.38 7.08 -6.42
C ASN A 128 8.35 8.27 -6.50
N SER A 129 8.07 9.34 -5.75
CA SER A 129 8.94 10.52 -5.67
C SER A 129 10.34 10.15 -5.15
N GLU A 130 10.42 9.40 -4.05
CA GLU A 130 11.70 8.90 -3.50
C GLU A 130 12.49 8.04 -4.49
N LEU A 131 11.78 7.23 -5.28
CA LEU A 131 12.38 6.37 -6.30
C LEU A 131 12.58 7.05 -7.66
N SER A 132 12.33 8.37 -7.77
CA SER A 132 12.39 9.13 -9.03
C SER A 132 11.54 8.51 -10.15
N LYS A 133 10.37 7.97 -9.79
CA LYS A 133 9.36 7.40 -10.69
C LYS A 133 8.25 8.41 -10.99
N PRO A 134 7.55 8.27 -12.13
CA PRO A 134 6.37 9.09 -12.41
C PRO A 134 5.30 8.96 -11.32
N MET A 135 4.77 10.10 -10.90
CA MET A 135 3.64 10.18 -9.95
C MET A 135 2.30 10.14 -10.69
N PHE A 136 1.26 9.63 -10.02
CA PHE A 136 -0.13 9.72 -10.49
C PHE A 136 -0.68 11.15 -10.39
N GLY A 137 -0.23 11.92 -9.40
CA GLY A 137 -0.54 13.33 -9.23
C GLY A 137 -2.05 13.59 -9.13
N SER A 138 -2.59 14.35 -10.09
CA SER A 138 -4.01 14.75 -10.09
C SER A 138 -5.00 13.57 -10.17
N ARG A 139 -4.53 12.37 -10.52
CA ARG A 139 -5.33 11.14 -10.50
C ARG A 139 -5.58 10.61 -9.09
N CYS A 140 -4.79 11.00 -8.09
CA CYS A 140 -5.11 10.79 -6.68
C CYS A 140 -6.16 11.82 -6.21
N SER A 141 -7.36 11.76 -6.78
CA SER A 141 -8.44 12.70 -6.44
C SER A 141 -9.82 12.05 -6.47
N ALA A 142 -10.78 12.68 -5.79
CA ALA A 142 -12.14 12.18 -5.66
C ALA A 142 -12.83 11.90 -7.02
N LYS A 143 -12.40 12.59 -8.09
CA LYS A 143 -12.86 12.37 -9.46
C LYS A 143 -12.64 10.92 -9.92
N TYR A 144 -11.55 10.28 -9.51
CA TYR A 144 -11.16 8.94 -9.96
C TYR A 144 -11.61 7.82 -9.02
N LEU A 145 -12.18 8.13 -7.84
CA LEU A 145 -12.66 7.13 -6.88
C LEU A 145 -13.64 6.11 -7.47
N PRO A 146 -14.60 6.47 -8.35
CA PRO A 146 -15.45 5.46 -8.99
C PRO A 146 -14.66 4.46 -9.84
N ALA A 147 -13.68 4.96 -10.62
CA ALA A 147 -12.83 4.12 -11.47
C ALA A 147 -11.90 3.25 -10.62
N MET A 148 -11.30 3.78 -9.56
CA MET A 148 -10.46 3.03 -8.61
C MET A 148 -11.22 1.86 -7.98
N ARG A 149 -12.48 2.07 -7.56
CA ARG A 149 -13.33 1.01 -7.00
C ARG A 149 -13.66 -0.07 -8.02
N GLU A 150 -13.97 0.30 -9.25
CA GLU A 150 -14.30 -0.67 -10.30
C GLU A 150 -13.05 -1.43 -10.75
N ALA A 151 -11.91 -0.77 -10.88
CA ALA A 151 -10.61 -1.39 -11.12
C ALA A 151 -10.31 -2.44 -10.03
N ALA A 152 -10.46 -2.08 -8.76
CA ALA A 152 -10.28 -2.99 -7.63
C ALA A 152 -11.19 -4.23 -7.71
N ARG A 153 -12.48 -4.05 -8.03
CA ARG A 153 -13.43 -5.17 -8.21
C ARG A 153 -13.06 -6.11 -9.35
N LYS A 154 -12.42 -5.59 -10.39
CA LYS A 154 -11.94 -6.36 -11.55
C LYS A 154 -10.53 -6.92 -11.35
N GLY A 155 -9.86 -6.62 -10.24
CA GLY A 155 -8.47 -7.01 -10.01
C GLY A 155 -7.48 -6.31 -10.95
N LEU A 156 -7.79 -5.08 -11.37
CA LEU A 156 -6.99 -4.28 -12.30
C LEU A 156 -6.36 -3.08 -11.58
N THR A 157 -5.22 -2.61 -12.07
CA THR A 157 -4.76 -1.26 -11.77
C THR A 157 -5.67 -0.22 -12.43
N LEU A 158 -5.60 1.04 -12.01
CA LEU A 158 -6.37 2.11 -12.65
C LEU A 158 -6.01 2.25 -14.14
N ASP A 159 -4.74 2.08 -14.51
CA ASP A 159 -4.29 2.14 -15.91
C ASP A 159 -4.79 0.96 -16.75
N GLU A 160 -4.81 -0.24 -16.18
CA GLU A 160 -5.37 -1.43 -16.82
C GLU A 160 -6.88 -1.29 -17.02
N TYR A 161 -7.57 -0.70 -16.04
CA TYR A 161 -9.00 -0.40 -16.13
C TYR A 161 -9.29 0.65 -17.21
N ASP A 162 -8.56 1.77 -17.23
CA ASP A 162 -8.72 2.83 -18.23
C ASP A 162 -8.46 2.30 -19.65
N SER A 163 -7.44 1.44 -19.81
CA SER A 163 -7.14 0.74 -21.06
C SER A 163 -8.26 -0.19 -21.50
N LEU A 164 -8.90 -0.90 -20.56
CA LEU A 164 -10.02 -1.81 -20.83
C LEU A 164 -11.27 -1.07 -21.32
N ILE A 165 -11.57 0.10 -20.74
CA ILE A 165 -12.78 0.88 -21.07
C ILE A 165 -12.57 1.89 -22.20
N GLY A 166 -11.34 2.04 -22.68
CA GLY A 166 -10.99 2.98 -23.75
C GLY A 166 -11.01 4.45 -23.31
N SER A 167 -10.89 4.73 -22.02
CA SER A 167 -10.75 6.09 -21.50
C SER A 167 -9.29 6.54 -21.61
N LYS A 168 -9.03 7.56 -22.44
CA LYS A 168 -7.78 8.33 -22.44
C LYS A 168 -7.93 9.56 -21.55
#